data_AF-A0A8T6HKV1-F1
#
_entry.id   AF-A0A8T6HKV1-F1
#
_cell.length_a   1.000
_cell.length_b   1.000
_cell.length_c   1.000
_cell.angle_alpha   90.00
_cell.angle_beta   90.00
_cell.angle_gamma   90.00
#
_symmetry.space_group_name_H-M   'P 1'
#
loop_
_entity.id
_entity.type
_entity.pdbx_description
1 polymer ?
#
loop_
_entity_poly.entity_id
_entity_poly.type
_entity_poly.pdbx_seq_one_letter_code
_entity_poly.pdbx_strand_id
1 'polypeptide(L)'
;YGEKEFLGRTGNFDGLDIIDTILEEDACPRFIARHLYTFFVADEPQVPAWDIEPPKDPEAIDYLAGVLKDSNYEIKPVLRALFNSNFFKEATFQKVKSPVETVVSTLRLTEDMFGPQPALIELGQESAHMGQSLHNPPSVEGWSTGPNWINSGAVVGRINFVADRVSNTELPGVQKICQRVAAANGTSMTPDEMVDHCLDQFGPLDVSEATRMELIEHASEDGDISWSEDYDGSSERVGEMLALIAATTEYQFG
;
A
#
# COMPACT_ATOMS: atom_id res chain seq x y z
N TYR A 1 32.16 -35.38 7.59
CA TYR A 1 32.64 -34.07 7.14
C TYR A 1 33.84 -34.30 6.24
N GLY A 2 33.87 -33.61 5.10
CA GLY A 2 34.90 -33.72 4.06
C GLY A 2 34.97 -32.41 3.29
N GLU A 3 36.06 -32.24 2.55
CA GLU A 3 36.33 -31.06 1.72
C GLU A 3 35.23 -30.84 0.68
N LYS A 4 34.82 -29.59 0.52
CA LYS A 4 33.80 -29.13 -0.44
C LYS A 4 34.31 -27.89 -1.13
N GLU A 5 33.84 -27.68 -2.35
CA GLU A 5 34.00 -26.44 -3.09
C GLU A 5 32.67 -25.70 -3.12
N PHE A 6 32.66 -24.43 -2.74
CA PHE A 6 31.48 -23.58 -2.72
C PHE A 6 31.87 -22.13 -3.04
N LEU A 7 31.21 -21.52 -4.04
CA LEU A 7 31.47 -20.15 -4.51
C LEU A 7 32.98 -19.85 -4.72
N GLY A 8 33.71 -20.80 -5.31
CA GLY A 8 35.15 -20.65 -5.61
C GLY A 8 36.08 -20.82 -4.40
N ARG A 9 35.56 -21.21 -3.24
CA ARG A 9 36.34 -21.52 -2.03
C ARG A 9 36.35 -23.03 -1.79
N THR A 10 37.47 -23.58 -1.34
CA THR A 10 37.61 -24.99 -1.01
C THR A 10 37.94 -25.16 0.47
N GLY A 11 37.20 -26.02 1.17
CA GLY A 11 37.41 -26.26 2.59
C GLY A 11 36.47 -27.30 3.17
N ASN A 12 36.71 -27.71 4.41
CA ASN A 12 35.84 -28.65 5.12
C ASN A 12 34.66 -27.91 5.78
N PHE A 13 33.86 -27.22 4.96
CA PHE A 13 32.77 -26.35 5.42
C PHE A 13 31.63 -27.13 6.07
N ASP A 14 31.04 -26.58 7.13
CA ASP A 14 29.74 -26.97 7.64
C ASP A 14 28.62 -26.06 7.10
N GLY A 15 27.40 -26.13 7.67
CA GLY A 15 26.29 -25.31 7.22
C GLY A 15 26.43 -23.81 7.57
N LEU A 16 27.10 -23.48 8.67
CA LEU A 16 27.32 -22.10 9.11
C LEU A 16 28.40 -21.43 8.25
N ASP A 17 29.48 -22.16 7.95
CA ASP A 17 30.55 -21.67 7.06
C ASP A 17 30.00 -21.28 5.66
N ILE A 18 29.00 -22.02 5.19
CA ILE A 18 28.32 -21.74 3.91
C ILE A 18 27.51 -20.44 4.01
N ILE A 19 26.82 -20.21 5.14
CA ILE A 19 26.06 -18.97 5.37
C ILE A 19 27.02 -17.78 5.44
N ASP A 20 28.11 -17.89 6.20
CA ASP A 20 29.11 -16.83 6.31
C ASP A 20 29.72 -16.50 4.95
N THR A 21 30.02 -17.52 4.14
CA THR A 21 30.51 -17.32 2.76
C THR A 21 29.48 -16.57 1.90
N ILE A 22 28.18 -16.88 2.01
CA ILE A 22 27.13 -16.15 1.29
C ILE A 22 27.04 -14.69 1.76
N LEU A 23 27.15 -14.43 3.06
CA LEU A 23 27.11 -13.08 3.63
C LEU A 23 28.32 -12.23 3.22
N GLU A 24 29.42 -12.84 2.80
CA GLU A 24 30.57 -12.11 2.26
C GLU A 24 30.39 -11.68 0.79
N GLU A 25 29.48 -12.33 0.05
CA GLU A 25 29.22 -11.99 -1.34
C GLU A 25 28.49 -10.65 -1.47
N ASP A 26 29.00 -9.81 -2.37
CA ASP A 26 28.45 -8.48 -2.69
C ASP A 26 26.99 -8.49 -3.14
N ALA A 27 26.51 -9.63 -3.64
CA ALA A 27 25.13 -9.86 -4.03
C ALA A 27 24.18 -9.98 -2.82
N CYS A 28 24.64 -10.53 -1.69
CA CYS A 28 23.78 -10.80 -0.54
C CYS A 28 23.17 -9.55 0.11
N PRO A 29 23.94 -8.51 0.48
CA PRO A 29 23.37 -7.32 1.12
C PRO A 29 22.56 -6.49 0.11
N ARG A 30 22.90 -6.53 -1.18
CA ARG A 30 22.09 -5.92 -2.25
C ARG A 30 20.74 -6.62 -2.41
N PHE A 31 20.72 -7.95 -2.33
CA PHE A 31 19.48 -8.73 -2.38
C PHE A 31 18.55 -8.38 -1.21
N ILE A 32 19.07 -8.32 0.02
CA ILE A 32 18.30 -7.95 1.21
C ILE A 32 17.85 -6.48 1.12
N ALA A 33 18.74 -5.56 0.74
CA ALA A 33 18.44 -4.14 0.56
C ALA A 33 17.33 -3.92 -0.46
N ARG A 34 17.37 -4.62 -1.61
CA ARG A 34 16.35 -4.53 -2.65
C ARG A 34 14.99 -5.01 -2.14
N HIS A 35 14.93 -6.11 -1.37
CA HIS A 35 13.67 -6.52 -0.72
C HIS A 35 13.12 -5.48 0.25
N LEU A 36 13.96 -4.88 1.09
CA LEU A 36 13.53 -3.81 2.00
C LEU A 36 13.03 -2.58 1.24
N TYR A 37 13.73 -2.21 0.16
CA TYR A 37 13.33 -1.11 -0.71
C TYR A 37 11.98 -1.40 -1.39
N THR A 38 11.81 -2.59 -1.99
CA THR A 38 10.55 -3.03 -2.60
C THR A 38 9.39 -2.96 -1.61
N PHE A 39 9.62 -3.34 -0.35
CA PHE A 39 8.57 -3.38 0.65
C PHE A 39 8.18 -1.98 1.16
N PHE A 40 9.14 -1.10 1.42
CA PHE A 40 8.88 0.18 2.10
C PHE A 40 8.87 1.42 1.20
N VAL A 41 9.48 1.37 0.02
CA VAL A 41 9.76 2.56 -0.79
C VAL A 41 8.94 2.54 -2.07
N ALA A 42 9.29 1.69 -3.03
CA ALA A 42 8.64 1.68 -4.34
C ALA A 42 8.54 0.27 -4.89
N ASP A 43 7.56 0.02 -5.76
CA ASP A 43 7.44 -1.27 -6.42
C ASP A 43 8.60 -1.53 -7.38
N GLU A 44 9.17 -2.73 -7.31
CA GLU A 44 10.31 -3.19 -8.11
C GLU A 44 9.89 -4.32 -9.06
N PRO A 45 10.70 -4.61 -10.09
CA PRO A 45 10.61 -5.87 -10.83
C PRO A 45 10.58 -7.07 -9.89
N GLN A 46 9.95 -8.16 -10.32
CA GLN A 46 9.88 -9.37 -9.50
C GLN A 46 11.27 -10.03 -9.38
N VAL A 47 11.51 -10.73 -8.27
CA VAL A 47 12.81 -11.35 -7.94
C VAL A 47 13.44 -12.13 -9.10
N PRO A 48 12.71 -12.92 -9.91
CA PRO A 48 13.28 -13.65 -11.04
C PRO A 48 13.87 -12.78 -12.16
N ALA A 49 13.58 -11.48 -12.18
CA ALA A 49 14.13 -10.53 -13.14
C ALA A 49 15.33 -9.75 -12.59
N TRP A 50 15.71 -9.92 -11.32
CA TRP A 50 16.72 -9.06 -10.68
C TRP A 50 18.15 -9.23 -11.22
N ASP A 51 18.42 -10.36 -11.89
CA ASP A 51 19.68 -10.65 -12.56
C ASP A 51 19.82 -9.95 -13.93
N ILE A 52 18.70 -9.60 -14.55
CA ILE A 52 18.65 -8.95 -15.88
C ILE A 52 18.12 -7.51 -15.83
N GLU A 53 17.38 -7.14 -14.80
CA GLU A 53 16.77 -5.83 -14.62
C GLU A 53 17.32 -5.13 -13.37
N PRO A 54 18.00 -3.98 -13.54
CA PRO A 54 18.56 -3.23 -12.43
C PRO A 54 17.46 -2.68 -11.51
N PRO A 55 17.77 -2.36 -10.24
CA PRO A 55 16.83 -1.66 -9.38
C PRO A 55 16.49 -0.27 -9.93
N LYS A 56 15.29 0.22 -9.62
CA LYS A 56 14.85 1.58 -10.03
C LYS A 56 15.74 2.67 -9.43
N ASP A 57 16.24 2.44 -8.21
CA ASP A 57 17.18 3.32 -7.53
C ASP A 57 18.42 2.55 -7.07
N PRO A 58 19.43 2.37 -7.95
CA PRO A 58 20.67 1.66 -7.61
C PRO A 58 21.44 2.31 -6.45
N GLU A 59 21.39 3.63 -6.33
CA GLU A 59 22.11 4.36 -5.28
C GLU A 59 21.50 4.09 -3.90
N ALA A 60 20.16 4.06 -3.80
CA ALA A 60 19.49 3.67 -2.56
C ALA A 60 19.80 2.22 -2.18
N ILE A 61 19.82 1.30 -3.14
CA ILE A 61 20.17 -0.11 -2.87
C ILE A 61 21.60 -0.24 -2.38
N ASP A 62 22.56 0.41 -3.04
CA ASP A 62 23.97 0.37 -2.63
C ASP A 62 24.18 1.03 -1.26
N TYR A 63 23.49 2.13 -0.96
CA TYR A 63 23.50 2.77 0.35
C TYR A 63 23.01 1.82 1.45
N LEU A 64 21.85 1.19 1.26
CA LEU A 64 21.28 0.25 2.24
C LEU A 64 22.13 -1.02 2.38
N ALA A 65 22.69 -1.52 1.28
CA ALA A 65 23.61 -2.67 1.29
C ALA A 65 24.90 -2.36 2.05
N GLY A 66 25.44 -1.14 1.91
CA GLY A 66 26.57 -0.66 2.71
C GLY A 66 26.25 -0.67 4.21
N VAL A 67 25.08 -0.12 4.61
CA VAL A 67 24.64 -0.12 6.01
C VAL A 67 24.51 -1.55 6.56
N LEU A 68 23.98 -2.50 5.78
CA LEU A 68 23.91 -3.91 6.16
C LEU A 68 25.29 -4.48 6.45
N LYS A 69 26.25 -4.29 5.55
CA LYS A 69 27.63 -4.79 5.75
C LYS A 69 28.30 -4.15 6.96
N ASP A 70 28.25 -2.84 7.08
CA ASP A 70 28.91 -2.08 8.15
C ASP A 70 28.32 -2.39 9.54
N SER A 71 27.06 -2.84 9.58
CA SER A 71 26.37 -3.23 10.80
C SER A 71 26.29 -4.74 11.04
N ASN A 72 27.10 -5.54 10.32
CA ASN A 72 27.12 -7.00 10.45
C ASN A 72 25.71 -7.63 10.29
N TYR A 73 24.99 -7.19 9.26
CA TYR A 73 23.65 -7.65 8.89
C TYR A 73 22.56 -7.43 9.95
N GLU A 74 22.77 -6.52 10.91
CA GLU A 74 21.69 -6.10 11.81
C GLU A 74 20.58 -5.37 11.02
N ILE A 75 19.33 -5.81 11.22
CA ILE A 75 18.17 -5.23 10.51
C ILE A 75 17.81 -3.82 11.03
N LYS A 76 18.02 -3.57 12.33
CA LYS A 76 17.62 -2.31 12.96
C LYS A 76 18.37 -1.09 12.39
N PRO A 77 19.70 -1.11 12.21
CA PRO A 77 20.44 -0.02 11.56
C PRO A 77 19.97 0.28 10.13
N VAL A 78 19.77 -0.74 9.29
CA VAL A 78 19.33 -0.54 7.90
C VAL A 78 17.90 0.02 7.82
N LEU A 79 16.98 -0.44 8.67
CA LEU A 79 15.63 0.15 8.73
C LEU A 79 15.67 1.60 9.20
N ARG A 80 16.54 1.94 10.16
CA ARG A 80 16.74 3.33 10.56
C ARG A 80 17.28 4.18 9.41
N ALA A 81 18.24 3.68 8.65
CA ALA A 81 18.79 4.36 7.50
C ALA A 81 17.74 4.58 6.41
N LEU A 82 16.91 3.55 6.13
CA LEU A 82 15.80 3.59 5.18
C LEU A 82 14.77 4.65 5.57
N PHE A 83 14.20 4.58 6.78
CA PHE A 83 13.12 5.50 7.18
C PHE A 83 13.55 6.96 7.35
N ASN A 84 14.86 7.23 7.41
CA ASN A 84 15.39 8.59 7.49
C ASN A 84 15.93 9.12 6.15
N SER A 85 15.95 8.31 5.10
CA SER A 85 16.47 8.71 3.78
C SER A 85 15.52 9.69 3.06
N ASN A 86 16.03 10.35 2.02
CA ASN A 86 15.20 11.19 1.15
C ASN A 86 14.31 10.33 0.25
N PHE A 87 14.84 9.26 -0.34
CA PHE A 87 14.07 8.35 -1.20
C PHE A 87 12.84 7.77 -0.49
N PHE A 88 12.89 7.52 0.83
CA PHE A 88 11.71 7.08 1.58
C PHE A 88 10.70 8.21 1.78
N LYS A 89 11.15 9.44 2.05
CA LYS A 89 10.26 10.60 2.26
C LYS A 89 9.57 11.04 0.97
N GLU A 90 10.22 10.79 -0.16
CA GLU A 90 9.72 11.10 -1.50
C GLU A 90 8.88 9.96 -2.10
N ALA A 91 8.77 8.82 -1.41
CA ALA A 91 8.08 7.61 -1.89
C ALA A 91 6.55 7.65 -1.85
N THR A 92 5.97 8.84 -1.67
CA THR A 92 4.51 8.99 -1.60
C THR A 92 3.90 8.54 -2.93
N PHE A 93 2.86 7.71 -2.89
CA PHE A 93 2.20 7.15 -4.07
C PHE A 93 3.07 6.26 -4.99
N GLN A 94 4.22 5.76 -4.51
CA GLN A 94 5.10 4.89 -5.32
C GLN A 94 4.78 3.39 -5.21
N LYS A 95 3.66 3.04 -4.57
CA LYS A 95 3.31 1.65 -4.26
C LYS A 95 1.83 1.33 -4.43
N VAL A 96 1.58 0.20 -5.08
CA VAL A 96 0.28 -0.46 -5.07
C VAL A 96 0.07 -1.18 -3.75
N LYS A 97 -0.98 -0.83 -3.01
CA LYS A 97 -1.38 -1.55 -1.78
C LYS A 97 -1.65 -3.02 -2.10
N SER A 98 -1.00 -3.93 -1.38
CA SER A 98 -1.35 -5.35 -1.41
C SER A 98 -2.80 -5.58 -0.98
N PRO A 99 -3.42 -6.72 -1.32
CA PRO A 99 -4.77 -7.04 -0.88
C PRO A 99 -4.97 -6.94 0.64
N VAL A 100 -4.01 -7.42 1.43
CA VAL A 100 -4.08 -7.33 2.90
C VAL A 100 -4.02 -5.89 3.37
N GLU A 101 -3.15 -5.05 2.78
CA GLU A 101 -3.09 -3.63 3.11
C GLU A 101 -4.39 -2.92 2.74
N THR A 102 -5.02 -3.28 1.61
CA THR A 102 -6.30 -2.71 1.17
C THR A 102 -7.40 -3.04 2.16
N VAL A 103 -7.52 -4.31 2.56
CA VAL A 103 -8.51 -4.75 3.56
C VAL A 103 -8.28 -4.07 4.90
N VAL A 104 -7.06 -4.15 5.44
CA VAL A 104 -6.75 -3.62 6.79
C VAL A 104 -6.85 -2.09 6.83
N SER A 105 -6.38 -1.39 5.79
CA SER A 105 -6.47 0.09 5.75
C SER A 105 -7.91 0.56 5.66
N THR A 106 -8.76 -0.11 4.87
CA THR A 106 -10.19 0.23 4.75
C THR A 106 -10.90 0.01 6.09
N LEU A 107 -10.72 -1.15 6.73
CA LEU A 107 -11.33 -1.45 8.03
C LEU A 107 -10.91 -0.46 9.11
N ARG A 108 -9.65 0.02 9.07
CA ARG A 108 -9.16 1.07 9.97
C ARG A 108 -9.75 2.45 9.65
N LEU A 109 -9.87 2.79 8.37
CA LEU A 109 -10.41 4.07 7.90
C LEU A 109 -11.88 4.22 8.27
N THR A 110 -12.67 3.18 8.03
CA THR A 110 -14.12 3.19 8.27
C THR A 110 -14.49 2.78 9.68
N GLU A 111 -13.52 2.29 10.46
CA GLU A 111 -13.74 1.78 11.83
C GLU A 111 -14.79 0.66 11.88
N ASP A 112 -14.92 -0.12 10.80
CA ASP A 112 -15.81 -1.29 10.65
C ASP A 112 -15.39 -2.50 11.52
N MET A 113 -14.25 -2.39 12.22
CA MET A 113 -13.79 -3.43 13.12
C MET A 113 -12.87 -2.89 14.20
N PHE A 114 -13.18 -3.24 15.45
CA PHE A 114 -12.28 -3.08 16.58
C PHE A 114 -12.12 -4.38 17.36
N GLY A 115 -10.90 -4.93 17.32
CA GLY A 115 -10.57 -6.13 18.09
C GLY A 115 -11.19 -7.42 17.53
N PRO A 116 -11.23 -8.49 18.34
CA PRO A 116 -11.67 -9.81 17.87
C PRO A 116 -13.19 -9.85 17.67
N GLN A 117 -13.62 -10.16 16.45
CA GLN A 117 -15.02 -10.38 16.10
C GLN A 117 -15.20 -11.61 15.21
N PRO A 118 -16.39 -12.27 15.20
CA PRO A 118 -16.62 -13.47 14.40
C PRO A 118 -16.33 -13.29 12.89
N ALA A 119 -16.62 -12.10 12.35
CA ALA A 119 -16.39 -11.75 10.96
C ALA A 119 -14.90 -11.71 10.55
N LEU A 120 -13.95 -11.76 11.49
CA LEU A 120 -12.52 -11.65 11.19
C LEU A 120 -12.03 -12.75 10.22
N ILE A 121 -12.61 -13.94 10.29
CA ILE A 121 -12.26 -15.05 9.38
C ILE A 121 -12.68 -14.70 7.94
N GLU A 122 -13.93 -14.25 7.77
CA GLU A 122 -14.47 -13.85 6.46
C GLU A 122 -13.71 -12.65 5.89
N LEU A 123 -13.45 -11.63 6.71
CA LEU A 123 -12.62 -10.47 6.33
C LEU A 123 -11.20 -10.87 5.92
N GLY A 124 -10.62 -11.88 6.57
CA GLY A 124 -9.33 -12.43 6.17
C GLY A 124 -9.36 -13.17 4.83
N GLN A 125 -10.52 -13.68 4.41
CA GLN A 125 -10.69 -14.32 3.11
C GLN A 125 -10.79 -13.31 1.96
N GLU A 126 -11.21 -12.06 2.24
CA GLU A 126 -11.28 -11.01 1.21
C GLU A 126 -9.92 -10.74 0.56
N SER A 127 -8.84 -10.75 1.35
CA SER A 127 -7.49 -10.62 0.76
C SER A 127 -7.14 -11.82 -0.13
N ALA A 128 -7.64 -13.02 0.19
CA ALA A 128 -7.43 -14.22 -0.61
C ALA A 128 -8.21 -14.15 -1.94
N HIS A 129 -9.45 -13.64 -1.94
CA HIS A 129 -10.23 -13.40 -3.15
C HIS A 129 -9.55 -12.41 -4.10
N MET A 130 -8.78 -11.47 -3.54
CA MET A 130 -7.96 -10.49 -4.27
C MET A 130 -6.55 -11.01 -4.62
N GLY A 131 -6.21 -12.26 -4.28
CA GLY A 131 -4.95 -12.91 -4.69
C GLY A 131 -3.88 -13.07 -3.59
N GLN A 132 -4.14 -12.66 -2.35
CA GLN A 132 -3.20 -12.78 -1.23
C GLN A 132 -3.81 -13.58 -0.07
N SER A 133 -3.64 -14.90 -0.11
CA SER A 133 -3.99 -15.76 1.01
C SER A 133 -3.02 -15.56 2.17
N LEU A 134 -3.52 -15.20 3.36
CA LEU A 134 -2.69 -15.04 4.56
C LEU A 134 -1.96 -16.35 4.91
N HIS A 135 -0.67 -16.24 5.27
CA HIS A 135 0.20 -17.36 5.64
C HIS A 135 0.39 -18.45 4.56
N ASN A 136 -0.02 -18.20 3.32
CA ASN A 136 0.07 -19.17 2.23
C ASN A 136 0.65 -18.50 0.96
N PRO A 137 1.94 -18.15 0.96
CA PRO A 137 2.58 -17.60 -0.22
C PRO A 137 2.64 -18.64 -1.36
N PRO A 138 2.55 -18.21 -2.62
CA PRO A 138 2.57 -19.12 -3.78
C PRO A 138 3.91 -19.84 -3.98
N SER A 139 5.02 -19.26 -3.51
CA SER A 139 6.35 -19.86 -3.60
C SER A 139 7.26 -19.41 -2.45
N VAL A 140 8.50 -19.92 -2.42
CA VAL A 140 9.53 -19.49 -1.47
C VAL A 140 9.95 -18.02 -1.64
N GLU A 141 9.63 -17.41 -2.79
CA GLU A 141 9.89 -15.99 -3.04
C GLU A 141 8.88 -15.06 -2.34
N GLY A 142 7.77 -15.62 -1.83
CA GLY A 142 6.67 -14.87 -1.25
C GLY A 142 5.57 -14.58 -2.28
N TRP A 143 4.89 -13.45 -2.12
CA TRP A 143 3.88 -12.98 -3.06
C TRP A 143 4.47 -11.99 -4.07
N SER A 144 3.84 -11.92 -5.25
CA SER A 144 4.10 -10.84 -6.19
C SER A 144 3.83 -9.47 -5.56
N THR A 145 4.42 -8.41 -6.10
CA THR A 145 4.24 -7.03 -5.60
C THR A 145 3.80 -6.07 -6.70
N GLY A 146 3.37 -4.88 -6.28
CA GLY A 146 3.07 -3.77 -7.17
C GLY A 146 1.88 -4.00 -8.11
N PRO A 147 1.97 -3.56 -9.38
CA PRO A 147 0.87 -3.66 -10.35
C PRO A 147 0.32 -5.08 -10.55
N ASN A 148 1.08 -6.11 -10.21
CA ASN A 148 0.61 -7.50 -10.27
C ASN A 148 -0.57 -7.80 -9.33
N TRP A 149 -0.80 -6.95 -8.33
CA TRP A 149 -2.00 -7.02 -7.49
C TRP A 149 -3.28 -6.62 -8.21
N ILE A 150 -3.18 -5.92 -9.34
CA ILE A 150 -4.31 -5.41 -10.09
C ILE A 150 -4.44 -6.23 -11.37
N ASN A 151 -5.53 -6.99 -11.43
CA ASN A 151 -5.96 -7.73 -12.61
C ASN A 151 -7.49 -7.63 -12.73
N SER A 152 -8.04 -8.06 -13.86
CA SER A 152 -9.46 -7.91 -14.17
C SER A 152 -10.41 -8.51 -13.13
N GLY A 153 -9.99 -9.55 -12.39
CA GLY A 153 -10.77 -10.14 -11.30
C GLY A 153 -10.58 -9.42 -9.96
N ALA A 154 -9.31 -9.20 -9.57
CA ALA A 154 -8.97 -8.62 -8.28
C ALA A 154 -9.40 -7.16 -8.14
N VAL A 155 -9.38 -6.38 -9.24
CA VAL A 155 -9.73 -4.94 -9.20
C VAL A 155 -11.18 -4.72 -8.77
N VAL A 156 -12.11 -5.55 -9.26
CA VAL A 156 -13.54 -5.44 -8.91
C VAL A 156 -13.75 -5.74 -7.42
N GLY A 157 -13.10 -6.81 -6.92
CA GLY A 157 -13.17 -7.14 -5.49
C GLY A 157 -12.62 -6.03 -4.60
N ARG A 158 -11.49 -5.43 -5.00
CA ARG A 158 -10.88 -4.30 -4.28
C ARG A 158 -11.79 -3.08 -4.26
N ILE A 159 -12.32 -2.66 -5.41
CA ILE A 159 -13.20 -1.51 -5.52
C ILE A 159 -14.43 -1.72 -4.66
N ASN A 160 -15.13 -2.86 -4.81
CA ASN A 160 -16.33 -3.14 -4.04
C ASN A 160 -16.05 -3.17 -2.54
N PHE A 161 -14.97 -3.82 -2.10
CA PHE A 161 -14.64 -3.92 -0.67
C PHE A 161 -14.46 -2.53 -0.03
N VAL A 162 -13.82 -1.60 -0.74
CA VAL A 162 -13.61 -0.23 -0.27
C VAL A 162 -14.91 0.57 -0.37
N ALA A 163 -15.53 0.60 -1.55
CA ALA A 163 -16.74 1.36 -1.86
C ALA A 163 -17.90 1.02 -0.91
N ASP A 164 -18.16 -0.26 -0.65
CA ASP A 164 -19.24 -0.72 0.24
C ASP A 164 -19.07 -0.20 1.67
N ARG A 165 -17.83 0.03 2.11
CA ARG A 165 -17.53 0.49 3.48
C ARG A 165 -17.50 2.00 3.57
N VAL A 166 -16.87 2.68 2.61
CA VAL A 166 -16.78 4.16 2.66
C VAL A 166 -18.11 4.83 2.36
N SER A 167 -19.01 4.17 1.63
CA SER A 167 -20.39 4.64 1.41
C SER A 167 -21.34 4.37 2.58
N ASN A 168 -20.95 3.51 3.54
CA ASN A 168 -21.77 3.20 4.70
C ASN A 168 -21.63 4.27 5.79
N THR A 169 -22.53 5.25 5.77
CA THR A 169 -22.60 6.39 6.70
C THR A 169 -22.94 6.01 8.14
N GLU A 170 -23.33 4.76 8.41
CA GLU A 170 -23.54 4.25 9.77
C GLU A 170 -22.22 3.84 10.45
N LEU A 171 -21.13 3.69 9.68
CA LEU A 171 -19.85 3.30 10.23
C LEU A 171 -19.18 4.47 10.98
N PRO A 172 -18.63 4.25 12.19
CA PRO A 172 -18.07 5.33 13.01
C PRO A 172 -16.96 6.12 12.32
N GLY A 173 -16.12 5.47 11.51
CA GLY A 173 -15.05 6.11 10.77
C GLY A 173 -15.57 6.98 9.64
N VAL A 174 -16.65 6.55 8.96
CA VAL A 174 -17.31 7.33 7.91
C VAL A 174 -18.03 8.54 8.50
N GLN A 175 -18.70 8.39 9.65
CA GLN A 175 -19.28 9.52 10.37
C GLN A 175 -18.23 10.56 10.75
N LYS A 176 -17.06 10.12 11.22
CA LYS A 176 -15.91 10.99 11.51
C LYS A 176 -15.36 11.66 10.26
N ILE A 177 -15.36 10.98 9.12
CA ILE A 177 -15.00 11.58 7.82
C ILE A 177 -15.99 12.70 7.48
N CYS A 178 -17.30 12.41 7.48
CA CYS A 178 -18.34 13.39 7.17
C CYS A 178 -18.25 14.62 8.11
N GLN A 179 -18.02 14.41 9.41
CA GLN A 179 -17.81 15.50 10.36
C GLN A 179 -16.58 16.36 10.02
N ARG A 180 -15.48 15.76 9.56
CA ARG A 180 -14.28 16.52 9.14
C ARG A 180 -14.53 17.32 7.87
N VAL A 181 -15.22 16.73 6.89
CA VAL A 181 -15.61 17.41 5.65
C VAL A 181 -16.56 18.57 5.96
N ALA A 182 -17.60 18.34 6.76
CA ALA A 182 -18.52 19.38 7.21
C ALA A 182 -17.83 20.52 7.98
N ALA A 183 -16.84 20.20 8.81
CA ALA A 183 -16.10 21.20 9.58
C ALA A 183 -15.13 22.05 8.71
N ALA A 184 -14.78 21.57 7.52
CA ALA A 184 -13.82 22.27 6.65
C ALA A 184 -14.42 23.51 5.98
N ASN A 185 -15.74 23.54 5.75
CA ASN A 185 -16.39 24.63 5.00
C ASN A 185 -17.84 24.88 5.46
N GLY A 186 -17.99 25.80 6.43
CA GLY A 186 -19.27 26.46 6.74
C GLY A 186 -20.51 25.56 6.89
N THR A 187 -21.66 26.07 6.47
CA THR A 187 -22.96 25.36 6.48
C THR A 187 -23.28 24.67 5.15
N SER A 188 -22.56 25.02 4.07
CA SER A 188 -22.77 24.52 2.71
C SER A 188 -21.44 24.48 1.95
N MET A 189 -21.34 23.62 0.94
CA MET A 189 -20.11 23.40 0.18
C MET A 189 -20.43 23.09 -1.28
N THR A 190 -19.61 23.64 -2.19
CA THR A 190 -19.74 23.41 -3.63
C THR A 190 -19.24 22.01 -4.03
N PRO A 191 -19.64 21.49 -5.21
CA PRO A 191 -19.13 20.22 -5.73
C PRO A 191 -17.59 20.12 -5.80
N ASP A 192 -16.93 21.21 -6.21
CA ASP A 192 -15.46 21.29 -6.32
C ASP A 192 -14.79 21.11 -4.95
N GLU A 193 -15.26 21.85 -3.94
CA GLU A 193 -14.78 21.75 -2.56
C GLU A 193 -15.07 20.38 -1.95
N MET A 194 -16.23 19.78 -2.25
CA MET A 194 -16.57 18.44 -1.78
C MET A 194 -15.59 17.40 -2.32
N VAL A 195 -15.27 17.44 -3.61
CA VAL A 195 -14.32 16.53 -4.24
C VAL A 195 -12.94 16.68 -3.59
N ASP A 196 -12.43 17.91 -3.46
CA ASP A 196 -11.12 18.17 -2.85
C ASP A 196 -11.05 17.67 -1.40
N HIS A 197 -12.08 17.96 -0.59
CA HIS A 197 -12.12 17.50 0.80
C HIS A 197 -12.28 15.99 0.94
N CYS A 198 -12.91 15.31 -0.02
CA CYS A 198 -12.98 13.84 -0.04
C CYS A 198 -11.64 13.21 -0.45
N LEU A 199 -10.93 13.79 -1.43
CA LEU A 199 -9.59 13.36 -1.82
C LEU A 199 -8.58 13.45 -0.65
N ASP A 200 -8.70 14.49 0.17
CA ASP A 200 -7.90 14.67 1.39
C ASP A 200 -8.08 13.53 2.41
N GLN A 201 -9.24 12.87 2.45
CA GLN A 201 -9.51 11.79 3.42
C GLN A 201 -8.76 10.50 3.08
N PHE A 202 -8.33 10.33 1.83
CA PHE A 202 -7.55 9.17 1.39
C PHE A 202 -6.03 9.36 1.52
N GLY A 203 -5.60 10.41 2.22
CA GLY A 203 -4.18 10.72 2.42
C GLY A 203 -3.66 11.58 1.27
N PRO A 204 -4.07 12.87 1.23
CA PRO A 204 -4.11 13.77 0.06
C PRO A 204 -3.82 13.11 -1.29
N LEU A 205 -4.80 12.35 -1.79
CA LEU A 205 -4.67 11.64 -3.06
C LEU A 205 -4.56 12.64 -4.21
N ASP A 206 -3.46 12.58 -4.95
CA ASP A 206 -3.29 13.35 -6.18
C ASP A 206 -3.94 12.60 -7.35
N VAL A 207 -4.85 13.28 -8.06
CA VAL A 207 -5.57 12.70 -9.20
C VAL A 207 -5.36 13.56 -10.43
N SER A 208 -5.43 12.94 -11.61
CA SER A 208 -5.31 13.70 -12.86
C SER A 208 -6.43 14.74 -13.00
N GLU A 209 -6.15 15.83 -13.71
CA GLU A 209 -7.14 16.87 -13.99
C GLU A 209 -8.42 16.31 -14.65
N ALA A 210 -8.26 15.30 -15.52
CA ALA A 210 -9.38 14.60 -16.14
C ALA A 210 -10.24 13.86 -15.12
N THR A 211 -9.62 13.03 -14.26
CA THR A 211 -10.33 12.32 -13.18
C THR A 211 -11.04 13.30 -12.24
N ARG A 212 -10.36 14.39 -11.85
CA ARG A 212 -10.94 15.43 -10.99
C ARG A 212 -12.18 16.06 -11.65
N MET A 213 -12.11 16.38 -12.94
CA MET A 213 -13.24 16.96 -13.68
C MET A 213 -14.44 16.01 -13.73
N GLU A 214 -14.23 14.70 -13.96
CA GLU A 214 -15.31 13.71 -13.97
C GLU A 214 -15.98 13.57 -12.59
N LEU A 215 -15.20 13.58 -11.51
CA LEU A 215 -15.75 13.56 -10.14
C LEU A 215 -16.59 14.82 -9.85
N ILE A 216 -16.14 15.99 -10.30
CA ILE A 216 -16.89 17.25 -10.13
C ILE A 216 -18.15 17.28 -10.98
N GLU A 217 -18.09 16.79 -12.21
CA GLU A 217 -19.25 16.68 -13.09
C GLU A 217 -20.33 15.83 -12.43
N HIS A 218 -19.96 14.66 -11.91
CA HIS A 218 -20.88 13.80 -11.17
C HIS A 218 -21.43 14.48 -9.91
N ALA A 219 -20.57 15.09 -9.09
CA ALA A 219 -20.99 15.81 -7.89
C ALA A 219 -21.96 16.97 -8.18
N SER A 220 -21.85 17.59 -9.36
CA SER A 220 -22.66 18.73 -9.77
C SER A 220 -24.09 18.34 -10.16
N GLU A 221 -24.37 17.07 -10.45
CA GLU A 221 -25.72 16.59 -10.80
C GLU A 221 -26.73 16.86 -9.67
N ASP A 222 -26.29 16.77 -8.42
CA ASP A 222 -27.08 16.99 -7.21
C ASP A 222 -26.88 18.38 -6.58
N GLY A 223 -26.06 19.24 -7.19
CA GLY A 223 -25.78 20.61 -6.75
C GLY A 223 -24.97 20.71 -5.46
N ASP A 224 -25.09 21.82 -4.73
CA ASP A 224 -24.32 22.05 -3.50
C ASP A 224 -24.80 21.15 -2.34
N ILE A 225 -23.90 20.80 -1.42
CA ILE A 225 -24.28 20.11 -0.16
C ILE A 225 -24.60 21.13 0.94
N SER A 226 -25.53 20.78 1.84
CA SER A 226 -26.01 21.64 2.92
C SER A 226 -26.03 20.88 4.25
N TRP A 227 -24.99 21.05 5.05
CA TRP A 227 -24.82 20.39 6.34
C TRP A 227 -25.81 20.87 7.41
N SER A 228 -26.35 22.08 7.26
CA SER A 228 -27.33 22.65 8.20
C SER A 228 -28.77 22.25 7.92
N GLU A 229 -29.11 21.97 6.66
CA GLU A 229 -30.48 21.67 6.25
C GLU A 229 -30.69 20.16 6.09
N ASP A 230 -29.70 19.45 5.57
CA ASP A 230 -29.76 18.01 5.31
C ASP A 230 -28.38 17.35 5.55
N TYR A 231 -28.07 17.13 6.83
CA TYR A 231 -26.81 16.50 7.22
C TYR A 231 -26.71 15.05 6.75
N ASP A 232 -27.82 14.30 6.80
CA ASP A 232 -27.83 12.87 6.47
C ASP A 232 -27.67 12.70 4.95
N GLY A 233 -28.44 13.44 4.13
CA GLY A 233 -28.27 13.43 2.67
C GLY A 233 -26.90 13.95 2.22
N SER A 234 -26.36 14.97 2.90
CA SER A 234 -24.97 15.43 2.64
C SER A 234 -23.92 14.36 2.98
N SER A 235 -24.16 13.58 4.06
CA SER A 235 -23.27 12.48 4.44
C SER A 235 -23.32 11.33 3.44
N GLU A 236 -24.50 11.00 2.92
CA GLU A 236 -24.68 9.98 1.86
C GLU A 236 -23.90 10.38 0.59
N ARG A 237 -24.04 11.64 0.14
CA ARG A 237 -23.29 12.16 -1.02
C ARG A 237 -21.78 12.12 -0.82
N VAL A 238 -21.29 12.43 0.39
CA VAL A 238 -19.87 12.27 0.72
C VAL A 238 -19.45 10.79 0.64
N GLY A 239 -20.27 9.87 1.16
CA GLY A 239 -20.03 8.43 1.06
C GLY A 239 -19.94 7.94 -0.39
N GLU A 240 -20.84 8.39 -1.25
CA GLU A 240 -20.83 8.10 -2.69
C GLU A 240 -19.58 8.66 -3.38
N MET A 241 -19.19 9.89 -3.07
CA MET A 241 -17.97 10.50 -3.61
C MET A 241 -16.71 9.71 -3.20
N LEU A 242 -16.62 9.29 -1.93
CA LEU A 242 -15.51 8.45 -1.46
C LEU A 242 -15.48 7.10 -2.20
N ALA A 243 -16.63 6.51 -2.51
CA ALA A 243 -16.74 5.28 -3.26
C ALA A 243 -16.27 5.44 -4.72
N LEU A 244 -16.60 6.56 -5.36
CA LEU A 244 -16.11 6.90 -6.71
C LEU A 244 -14.61 7.12 -6.73
N ILE A 245 -14.07 7.87 -5.76
CA ILE A 245 -12.61 8.06 -5.61
C ILE A 245 -11.92 6.71 -5.45
N ALA A 246 -12.48 5.80 -4.64
CA ALA A 246 -11.93 4.45 -4.48
C ALA A 246 -11.90 3.61 -5.77
N ALA A 247 -12.74 3.95 -6.76
CA ALA A 247 -12.76 3.30 -8.07
C ALA A 247 -11.78 3.90 -9.09
N THR A 248 -11.15 5.03 -8.78
CA THR A 248 -10.20 5.71 -9.68
C THR A 248 -8.92 4.89 -9.91
N THR A 249 -8.25 5.14 -11.03
CA THR A 249 -6.99 4.47 -11.35
C THR A 249 -5.91 4.89 -10.36
N GLU A 250 -5.86 6.16 -10.02
CA GLU A 250 -4.90 6.75 -9.09
C GLU A 250 -5.01 6.11 -7.70
N TYR A 251 -6.23 5.98 -7.14
CA TYR A 251 -6.39 5.29 -5.86
C TYR A 251 -5.95 3.82 -5.89
N GLN A 252 -6.18 3.11 -7.01
CA GLN A 252 -5.83 1.70 -7.13
C GLN A 252 -4.32 1.49 -7.29
N PHE A 253 -3.65 2.31 -8.12
CA PHE A 253 -2.27 2.11 -8.53
C PHE A 253 -1.22 2.83 -7.69
N GLY A 254 -1.64 3.74 -6.81
CA GLY A 254 -0.71 4.61 -6.09
C GLY A 254 -0.59 5.92 -6.82
#